data_AF-A0A1W9U156-F1
#
_entry.id   AF-A0A1W9U156-F1
#
_cell.length_a   1.000
_cell.length_b   1.000
_cell.length_c   1.000
_cell.angle_alpha   90.00
_cell.angle_beta   90.00
_cell.angle_gamma   90.00
#
_symmetry.space_group_name_H-M   'P 1'
#
loop_
_entity.id
_entity.type
_entity.pdbx_description
1 polymer ?
#
loop_
_entity_poly.entity_id
_entity_poly.type
_entity_poly.pdbx_seq_one_letter_code
_entity_poly.pdbx_strand_id
1 'polypeptide(L)'
;MIPREYTCDGEDISPPLAWAGIPENAKSLALICDDPDAPMGTWVHWVLFNIPAHIMELSAKIPSEKIIQNGAKHGINDFRKIGYGGPCPPGGTHRYYFKLYALDTEINAEAGITNIELLKKMEGHILAEGQLMGRYSR
;
A
#
# COMPACT_ATOMS: atom_id res chain seq x y z
N MET A 1 12.57 5.27 12.21
CA MET A 1 12.09 3.88 12.34
C MET A 1 10.58 3.90 12.30
N ILE A 2 9.94 2.87 11.77
CA ILE A 2 8.49 2.70 11.83
C ILE A 2 8.09 2.49 13.31
N PRO A 3 7.15 3.27 13.86
CA PRO A 3 6.65 3.07 15.22
C PRO A 3 6.09 1.66 15.44
N ARG A 4 6.32 1.12 16.64
CA ARG A 4 5.98 -0.26 17.02
C ARG A 4 4.51 -0.61 16.80
N GLU A 5 3.59 0.34 17.02
CA GLU A 5 2.15 0.15 16.84
C GLU A 5 1.77 -0.31 15.41
N TYR A 6 2.57 0.06 14.40
CA TYR A 6 2.35 -0.29 12.99
C TYR A 6 3.05 -1.59 12.58
N THR A 7 3.52 -2.40 13.52
CA THR A 7 4.34 -3.61 13.26
C THR A 7 3.76 -4.82 13.99
N CYS A 8 4.28 -6.01 13.67
CA CYS A 8 3.84 -7.24 14.34
C CYS A 8 4.17 -7.30 15.84
N ASP A 9 5.05 -6.42 16.34
CA ASP A 9 5.35 -6.31 17.76
C ASP A 9 4.36 -5.39 18.51
N GLY A 10 3.45 -4.72 17.80
CA GLY A 10 2.44 -3.80 18.34
C GLY A 10 1.01 -4.20 17.98
N GLU A 11 0.18 -3.22 17.59
CA GLU A 11 -1.22 -3.46 17.20
C GLU A 11 -1.37 -3.96 15.75
N ASP A 12 -0.29 -3.90 14.96
CA ASP A 12 -0.26 -4.29 13.54
C ASP A 12 -1.28 -3.52 12.67
N ILE A 13 -1.43 -2.22 12.96
CA ILE A 13 -2.36 -1.33 12.23
C ILE A 13 -1.64 -0.55 11.14
N SER A 14 -2.35 -0.17 10.06
CA SER A 14 -1.74 0.63 8.99
C SER A 14 -1.28 2.00 9.50
N PRO A 15 -0.11 2.50 9.07
CA PRO A 15 0.34 3.84 9.45
C PRO A 15 -0.49 4.93 8.76
N PRO A 16 -0.56 6.14 9.33
CA PRO A 16 -1.10 7.28 8.62
C PRO A 16 -0.16 7.65 7.46
N LEU A 17 -0.73 8.00 6.31
CA LEU A 17 0.02 8.42 5.13
C LEU A 17 -0.62 9.69 4.58
N ALA A 18 0.21 10.65 4.19
CA ALA A 18 -0.22 11.87 3.52
C ALA A 18 0.66 12.13 2.31
N TRP A 19 0.07 12.73 1.28
CA TRP A 19 0.75 13.02 0.03
C TRP A 19 0.21 14.33 -0.58
N ALA A 20 0.98 14.85 -1.52
CA ALA A 20 0.66 16.07 -2.26
C ALA A 20 1.20 15.96 -3.70
N GLY A 21 0.84 16.92 -4.56
CA GLY A 21 1.33 16.96 -5.93
C GLY A 21 0.68 15.93 -6.85
N ILE A 22 -0.60 15.59 -6.61
CA ILE A 22 -1.38 14.71 -7.49
C ILE A 22 -1.60 15.44 -8.83
N PRO A 23 -1.27 14.84 -9.98
CA PRO A 23 -1.55 15.43 -11.29
C PRO A 23 -3.06 15.71 -11.47
N GLU A 24 -3.41 16.84 -12.08
CA GLU A 24 -4.82 17.27 -12.25
C GLU A 24 -5.67 16.27 -13.03
N ASN A 25 -5.07 15.50 -13.93
CA ASN A 25 -5.74 14.49 -14.75
C ASN A 25 -5.78 13.09 -14.10
N ALA A 26 -5.33 12.94 -12.84
CA ALA A 26 -5.46 11.69 -12.12
C ALA A 26 -6.92 11.41 -11.75
N LYS A 27 -7.38 10.20 -12.03
CA LYS A 27 -8.73 9.71 -11.66
C LYS A 27 -8.71 8.90 -10.39
N SER A 28 -7.64 8.12 -10.17
CA SER A 28 -7.49 7.33 -8.96
C SER A 28 -6.03 7.21 -8.52
N LEU A 29 -5.83 6.77 -7.28
CA LEU A 29 -4.52 6.42 -6.74
C LEU A 29 -4.47 4.94 -6.36
N ALA A 30 -3.26 4.39 -6.40
CA ALA A 30 -2.94 3.06 -5.90
C ALA A 30 -1.75 3.12 -4.94
N LEU A 31 -1.82 2.36 -3.86
CA LEU A 31 -0.79 2.23 -2.83
C LEU A 31 -0.32 0.78 -2.76
N ILE A 32 0.99 0.58 -2.86
CA ILE A 32 1.64 -0.72 -2.62
C ILE A 32 2.69 -0.53 -1.53
N CYS A 33 2.65 -1.36 -0.49
CA CYS A 33 3.71 -1.45 0.50
C CYS A 33 4.49 -2.74 0.28
N ASP A 34 5.80 -2.65 0.05
CA ASP A 34 6.67 -3.81 -0.13
C ASP A 34 7.99 -3.73 0.65
N ASP A 35 8.52 -4.90 0.99
CA ASP A 35 9.78 -5.14 1.68
C ASP A 35 10.72 -5.96 0.77
N PRO A 36 11.68 -5.32 0.07
CA PRO A 36 12.64 -6.02 -0.77
C PRO A 36 13.74 -6.75 0.02
N ASP A 37 13.82 -6.54 1.35
CA ASP A 37 14.83 -7.15 2.20
C ASP A 37 14.37 -8.50 2.79
N ALA A 38 13.14 -8.93 2.50
CA ALA A 38 12.61 -10.21 2.95
C ALA A 38 13.39 -11.42 2.36
N PRO A 39 13.62 -12.50 3.15
CA PRO A 39 14.53 -13.60 2.75
C PRO A 39 14.14 -14.36 1.48
N MET A 40 12.85 -14.35 1.12
CA MET A 40 12.29 -15.10 -0.01
C MET A 40 11.98 -14.22 -1.23
N GLY A 41 12.60 -13.03 -1.29
CA GLY A 41 12.30 -11.99 -2.28
C GLY A 41 11.34 -10.94 -1.73
N THR A 42 10.96 -9.99 -2.58
CA THR A 42 10.10 -8.86 -2.19
C THR A 42 8.79 -9.34 -1.57
N TRP A 43 8.51 -8.90 -0.34
CA TRP A 43 7.29 -9.24 0.39
C TRP A 43 6.30 -8.09 0.38
N VAL A 44 5.07 -8.35 -0.02
CA VAL A 44 4.00 -7.35 -0.14
C VAL A 44 3.19 -7.30 1.14
N HIS A 45 3.24 -6.15 1.79
CA HIS A 45 2.58 -5.87 3.07
C HIS A 45 1.17 -5.27 2.90
N TRP A 46 0.96 -4.50 1.82
CA TRP A 46 -0.31 -3.83 1.60
C TRP A 46 -0.54 -3.52 0.12
N VAL A 47 -1.78 -3.71 -0.33
CA VAL A 47 -2.23 -3.36 -1.68
C VAL A 47 -3.59 -2.66 -1.54
N LEU A 48 -3.67 -1.42 -2.00
CA LEU A 48 -4.91 -0.63 -2.00
C LEU A 48 -4.99 0.12 -3.34
N PHE A 49 -6.14 0.11 -3.99
CA PHE A 49 -6.31 0.75 -5.31
C PHE A 49 -7.68 1.39 -5.45
N ASN A 50 -7.84 2.21 -6.49
CA ASN A 50 -9.03 3.05 -6.70
C ASN A 50 -9.30 4.01 -5.52
N ILE A 51 -8.25 4.50 -4.87
CA ILE A 51 -8.39 5.62 -3.92
C ILE A 51 -8.80 6.85 -4.74
N PRO A 52 -9.87 7.58 -4.41
CA PRO A 52 -10.26 8.75 -5.19
C PRO A 52 -9.13 9.79 -5.24
N ALA A 53 -8.85 10.35 -6.42
CA ALA A 53 -7.70 11.25 -6.63
C ALA A 53 -7.74 12.56 -5.83
N HIS A 54 -8.89 12.95 -5.28
CA HIS A 54 -9.02 14.11 -4.39
C HIS A 54 -8.61 13.83 -2.94
N ILE A 55 -8.42 12.55 -2.57
CA ILE A 55 -7.95 12.16 -1.24
C ILE A 55 -6.45 12.42 -1.15
N MET A 56 -6.05 13.14 -0.11
CA MET A 56 -4.65 13.53 0.13
C MET A 56 -4.00 12.76 1.30
N GLU A 57 -4.79 11.98 2.03
CA GLU A 57 -4.31 11.22 3.18
C GLU A 57 -5.13 9.96 3.44
N LEU A 58 -4.49 9.01 4.13
CA LEU A 58 -5.14 7.90 4.82
C LEU A 58 -4.84 8.03 6.30
N SER A 59 -5.88 7.98 7.12
CA SER A 59 -5.72 7.85 8.56
C SER A 59 -5.05 6.52 8.90
N ALA A 60 -4.43 6.46 10.08
CA ALA A 60 -3.97 5.19 10.63
C ALA A 60 -5.16 4.21 10.79
N LYS A 61 -4.86 2.90 10.88
CA LYS A 61 -5.85 1.87 11.19
C LYS A 61 -6.99 1.78 10.15
N ILE A 62 -6.63 1.80 8.87
CA ILE A 62 -7.57 1.49 7.79
C ILE A 62 -8.12 0.06 8.00
N PRO A 63 -9.45 -0.14 8.00
CA PRO A 63 -10.05 -1.46 8.22
C PRO A 63 -9.62 -2.46 7.16
N SER A 64 -9.40 -3.71 7.56
CA SER A 64 -9.12 -4.84 6.65
C SER A 64 -10.38 -5.36 5.94
N GLU A 65 -11.14 -4.44 5.34
CA GLU A 65 -12.35 -4.70 4.56
C GLU A 65 -12.03 -4.72 3.06
N LYS A 66 -12.80 -5.47 2.26
CA LYS A 66 -12.56 -5.53 0.80
C LYS A 66 -12.64 -4.16 0.12
N ILE A 67 -13.58 -3.33 0.56
CA ILE A 67 -13.83 -1.99 0.06
C ILE A 67 -13.98 -1.11 1.30
N ILE A 68 -13.20 -0.03 1.38
CA ILE A 68 -13.25 0.89 2.53
C ILE A 68 -14.19 2.07 2.24
N GLN A 69 -14.45 2.90 3.26
CA GLN A 69 -15.45 3.97 3.20
C GLN A 69 -15.31 4.94 2.02
N ASN A 70 -14.09 5.21 1.55
CA ASN A 70 -13.85 6.10 0.41
C ASN A 70 -13.96 5.40 -0.97
N GLY A 71 -14.38 4.14 -1.01
CA GLY A 71 -14.53 3.35 -2.23
C GLY A 71 -13.26 2.63 -2.70
N ALA A 72 -12.10 2.88 -2.06
CA ALA A 72 -10.88 2.16 -2.39
C ALA A 72 -11.02 0.66 -2.08
N LYS A 73 -10.41 -0.16 -2.93
CA LYS A 73 -10.46 -1.61 -2.83
C LYS A 73 -9.10 -2.15 -2.38
N HIS A 74 -9.13 -3.08 -1.45
CA HIS A 74 -7.92 -3.80 -1.07
C HIS A 74 -7.60 -4.91 -2.06
N GLY A 75 -6.32 -5.08 -2.36
CA GLY A 75 -5.79 -6.32 -2.91
C GLY A 75 -5.52 -7.35 -1.81
N ILE A 76 -5.02 -8.52 -2.22
CA ILE A 76 -4.48 -9.52 -1.30
C ILE A 76 -2.97 -9.30 -1.11
N ASN A 77 -2.50 -9.36 0.13
CA ASN A 77 -1.08 -9.27 0.47
C ASN A 77 -0.43 -10.67 0.58
N ASP A 78 0.89 -10.74 0.81
CA ASP A 78 1.61 -12.03 0.85
C ASP A 78 1.31 -12.85 2.11
N PHE A 79 0.67 -12.25 3.12
CA PHE A 79 0.05 -12.98 4.24
C PHE A 79 -1.25 -13.70 3.83
N ARG A 80 -1.66 -13.60 2.56
CA ARG A 80 -2.92 -14.10 2.00
C ARG A 80 -4.15 -13.49 2.68
N LYS A 81 -4.05 -12.23 3.09
CA LYS A 81 -5.11 -11.48 3.75
C LYS A 81 -5.44 -10.20 2.98
N ILE A 82 -6.66 -9.70 3.22
CA ILE A 82 -7.06 -8.34 2.86
C ILE A 82 -6.51 -7.38 3.92
N GLY A 83 -6.10 -6.19 3.49
CA GLY A 83 -5.63 -5.13 4.38
C GLY A 83 -4.11 -5.07 4.52
N TYR A 84 -3.70 -4.28 5.50
CA TYR A 84 -2.30 -4.12 5.90
C TYR A 84 -1.85 -5.31 6.76
N GLY A 85 -0.62 -5.76 6.55
CA GLY A 85 0.14 -6.55 7.53
C GLY A 85 1.48 -5.87 7.74
N GLY A 86 1.87 -5.62 8.97
CA GLY A 86 3.02 -4.77 9.29
C GLY A 86 4.39 -5.45 9.20
N PRO A 87 5.47 -4.66 9.36
CA PRO A 87 6.82 -5.16 9.52
C PRO A 87 6.94 -6.27 10.56
N CYS A 88 7.58 -7.38 10.15
CA CYS A 88 7.91 -8.48 11.05
C CYS A 88 9.22 -9.16 10.63
N PRO A 89 10.34 -8.42 10.56
CA PRO A 89 11.58 -8.97 10.05
C PRO A 89 12.09 -10.08 10.98
N PRO A 90 12.58 -11.21 10.45
CA PRO A 90 13.12 -12.30 11.27
C PRO A 90 14.45 -11.93 11.94
N GLY A 91 15.13 -10.89 11.44
CA GLY A 91 16.36 -10.33 12.00
C GLY A 91 16.87 -9.19 11.13
N GLY A 92 17.82 -8.42 11.65
CA GLY A 92 18.39 -7.27 10.93
C GLY A 92 17.39 -6.11 10.79
N THR A 93 17.74 -5.16 9.93
CA THR A 93 16.90 -3.99 9.62
C THR A 93 16.38 -4.12 8.20
N HIS A 94 15.06 -4.15 8.05
CA HIS A 94 14.39 -4.18 6.75
C HIS A 94 13.87 -2.80 6.36
N ARG A 95 13.70 -2.58 5.06
CA ARG A 95 13.15 -1.36 4.46
C ARG A 95 11.76 -1.66 3.91
N TYR A 96 10.80 -0.82 4.24
CA TYR A 96 9.42 -0.92 3.80
C TYR A 96 9.10 0.30 2.94
N TYR A 97 8.79 0.08 1.66
CA TYR A 97 8.50 1.12 0.70
C TYR A 97 7.00 1.23 0.51
N PHE A 98 6.44 2.38 0.88
CA PHE A 98 5.07 2.79 0.59
C PHE A 98 5.09 3.57 -0.72
N LYS A 99 4.70 2.93 -1.81
CA LYS A 99 4.69 3.50 -3.17
C LYS A 99 3.26 3.88 -3.53
N LEU A 100 3.08 5.15 -3.89
CA LEU A 100 1.81 5.72 -4.31
C LEU A 100 1.89 6.07 -5.79
N TYR A 101 0.91 5.60 -6.56
CA TYR A 101 0.79 5.81 -7.99
C TYR A 101 -0.45 6.66 -8.27
N ALA A 102 -0.30 7.72 -9.06
CA ALA A 102 -1.43 8.45 -9.61
C ALA A 102 -1.77 7.91 -11.00
N LEU A 103 -3.05 7.59 -11.24
CA LEU A 103 -3.50 6.90 -12.44
C LEU A 103 -4.51 7.75 -13.23
N ASP A 104 -4.44 7.72 -14.55
CA ASP A 104 -5.41 8.40 -15.44
C ASP A 104 -6.74 7.64 -15.61
N THR A 105 -6.87 6.50 -14.94
CA THR A 105 -8.03 5.60 -14.95
C THR A 105 -8.32 5.07 -13.55
N GLU A 106 -9.53 4.55 -13.37
CA GLU A 106 -9.80 3.55 -12.34
C GLU A 106 -9.42 2.17 -12.85
N ILE A 107 -8.98 1.31 -11.93
CA ILE A 107 -8.66 -0.08 -12.21
C ILE A 107 -9.96 -0.89 -12.24
N ASN A 108 -10.27 -1.46 -13.40
CA ASN A 108 -11.38 -2.40 -13.56
C ASN A 108 -10.98 -3.77 -12.98
N ALA A 109 -11.16 -3.92 -11.67
CA ALA A 109 -10.94 -5.14 -10.92
C ALA A 109 -11.79 -5.18 -9.64
N GLU A 110 -12.04 -6.39 -9.16
CA GLU A 110 -12.57 -6.62 -7.83
C GLU A 110 -11.48 -6.57 -6.75
N ALA A 111 -11.91 -6.38 -5.51
CA ALA A 111 -11.01 -6.51 -4.37
C ALA A 111 -10.39 -7.92 -4.30
N GLY A 112 -9.17 -8.02 -3.79
CA GLY A 112 -8.43 -9.28 -3.64
C GLY A 112 -7.48 -9.62 -4.79
N ILE A 113 -7.31 -8.75 -5.80
CA ILE A 113 -6.21 -8.90 -6.76
C ILE A 113 -4.85 -8.79 -6.07
N THR A 114 -3.86 -9.45 -6.64
CA THR A 114 -2.46 -9.37 -6.20
C THR A 114 -1.80 -8.05 -6.62
N ASN A 115 -0.67 -7.69 -6.00
CA ASN A 115 0.14 -6.56 -6.47
C ASN A 115 0.61 -6.75 -7.92
N ILE A 116 0.91 -7.98 -8.36
CA ILE A 116 1.35 -8.28 -9.72
C ILE A 116 0.23 -7.98 -10.73
N GLU A 117 -0.99 -8.39 -10.43
CA GLU A 117 -2.15 -8.07 -11.27
C GLU A 117 -2.45 -6.57 -11.29
N LEU A 118 -2.32 -5.89 -10.14
CA LEU A 118 -2.48 -4.45 -10.06
C LEU A 118 -1.42 -3.73 -10.91
N LEU A 119 -0.13 -4.07 -10.77
CA LEU A 119 0.96 -3.49 -11.57
C LEU A 119 0.71 -3.66 -13.08
N LYS A 120 0.27 -4.84 -13.52
CA LYS A 120 -0.10 -5.07 -14.93
C LYS A 120 -1.27 -4.20 -15.38
N LYS A 121 -2.28 -4.00 -14.52
CA LYS A 121 -3.44 -3.16 -14.84
C LYS A 121 -3.11 -1.66 -14.81
N MET A 122 -2.06 -1.25 -14.10
CA MET A 122 -1.57 0.13 -14.07
C MET A 122 -0.64 0.47 -15.25
N GLU A 123 -0.11 -0.53 -15.95
CA GLU A 123 0.81 -0.32 -17.07
C GLU A 123 0.17 0.60 -18.14
N GLY A 124 0.90 1.65 -18.54
CA GLY A 124 0.40 2.66 -19.47
C GLY A 124 -0.52 3.73 -18.87
N HIS A 125 -0.92 3.59 -17.60
CA HIS A 125 -1.85 4.50 -16.91
C HIS A 125 -1.21 5.33 -15.79
N ILE A 126 0.05 5.09 -15.44
CA ILE A 126 0.77 5.81 -14.38
C ILE A 126 1.15 7.21 -14.86
N LEU A 127 0.60 8.23 -14.20
CA LEU A 127 0.91 9.63 -14.43
C LEU A 127 2.07 10.14 -13.57
N ALA A 128 2.15 9.66 -12.33
CA ALA A 128 3.18 10.01 -11.37
C ALA A 128 3.33 8.91 -10.32
N GLU A 129 4.53 8.86 -9.71
CA GLU A 129 4.85 7.97 -8.60
C GLU A 129 5.51 8.77 -7.47
N GLY A 130 5.10 8.48 -6.24
CA GLY A 130 5.77 8.95 -5.02
C GLY A 130 6.08 7.76 -4.13
N GLN A 131 7.15 7.86 -3.33
CA GLN A 131 7.50 6.80 -2.39
C GLN A 131 7.94 7.36 -1.04
N LEU A 132 7.57 6.64 0.02
CA LEU A 132 8.07 6.84 1.38
C LEU A 132 8.72 5.53 1.85
N MET A 133 9.93 5.60 2.38
CA MET A 133 10.63 4.42 2.90
C MET A 133 10.78 4.53 4.41
N GLY A 134 10.22 3.55 5.12
CA GLY A 134 10.41 3.33 6.54
C GLY A 134 11.38 2.19 6.81
N ARG A 135 12.04 2.21 7.96
CA ARG A 135 12.88 1.09 8.43
C ARG A 135 12.31 0.51 9.71
N TYR A 136 12.39 -0.81 9.86
CA TYR A 136 12.09 -1.49 11.12
C TYR A 136 13.11 -2.59 11.42
N SER A 137 13.36 -2.80 12.71
CA SER A 137 14.25 -3.82 13.26
C SER A 137 13.70 -4.18 14.63
N ARG A 138 13.77 -5.46 15.00
CA ARG A 138 13.25 -5.98 16.27
C ARG A 138 14.31 -5.91 17.36
#